data_AF-A0A1W9QWH5-F1
#
_entry.id   AF-A0A1W9QWH5-F1
#
_cell.length_a   1.000
_cell.length_b   1.000
_cell.length_c   1.000
_cell.angle_alpha   90.00
_cell.angle_beta   90.00
_cell.angle_gamma   90.00
#
_symmetry.space_group_name_H-M   'P 1'
#
loop_
_entity.id
_entity.type
_entity.pdbx_description
1 polymer ?
#
loop_
_entity_poly.entity_id
_entity_poly.type
_entity_poly.pdbx_seq_one_letter_code
_entity_poly.pdbx_strand_id
1 'polypeptide(L)'
;MRYNPEASKYLSDANTNQVFSSVLLGATVILAGSSIYTYVVTRQPFYLVAIAAIGGIYAIVSIPLNNGFKKNIRLAIKAYNNGLKKFTYNDVKLKFGVTNNGIGFVMNF
;
A
#
# COMPACT_ATOMS: atom_id res chain seq x y z
N MET A 1 -14.73 4.69 -10.16
CA MET A 1 -13.97 3.63 -9.44
C MET A 1 -14.98 2.73 -8.75
N ARG A 2 -15.13 1.45 -9.16
CA ARG A 2 -16.13 0.56 -8.52
C ARG A 2 -15.57 0.06 -7.17
N TYR A 3 -16.35 0.26 -6.11
CA TYR A 3 -15.98 -0.01 -4.72
C TYR A 3 -15.74 -1.50 -4.51
N ASN A 4 -14.51 -1.89 -4.15
CA ASN A 4 -14.15 -3.23 -3.72
C ASN A 4 -13.71 -3.17 -2.24
N PRO A 5 -14.49 -3.71 -1.29
CA PRO A 5 -14.24 -3.58 0.14
C PRO A 5 -12.97 -4.31 0.60
N GLU A 6 -12.55 -5.37 -0.10
CA GLU A 6 -11.29 -6.04 0.22
C GLU A 6 -10.09 -5.19 -0.20
N ALA A 7 -10.14 -4.61 -1.40
CA ALA A 7 -9.07 -3.74 -1.89
C ALA A 7 -8.94 -2.46 -1.05
N SER A 8 -10.06 -1.88 -0.59
CA SER A 8 -10.05 -0.67 0.25
C SER A 8 -9.44 -0.92 1.62
N LYS A 9 -9.68 -2.08 2.24
CA LYS A 9 -9.03 -2.47 3.49
C LYS A 9 -7.51 -2.52 3.36
N TYR A 10 -6.99 -3.20 2.33
CA TYR A 10 -5.55 -3.25 2.08
C TYR A 10 -4.94 -1.88 1.78
N LEU A 11 -5.67 -1.00 1.10
CA LEU A 11 -5.23 0.38 0.86
C LEU A 11 -5.18 1.21 2.15
N SER A 12 -6.16 1.05 3.04
CA SER A 12 -6.16 1.71 4.35
C SER A 12 -4.95 1.28 5.18
N ASP A 13 -4.69 -0.03 5.26
CA ASP A 13 -3.52 -0.56 5.99
C ASP A 13 -2.19 -0.10 5.38
N ALA A 14 -2.14 0.03 4.04
CA ALA A 14 -0.99 0.59 3.34
C ALA A 14 -0.76 2.06 3.75
N ASN A 15 -1.80 2.91 3.67
CA ASN A 15 -1.71 4.31 4.04
C ASN A 15 -1.24 4.51 5.48
N THR A 16 -1.76 3.73 6.42
CA THR A 16 -1.32 3.76 7.82
C THR A 16 0.18 3.49 7.92
N ASN A 17 0.68 2.43 7.30
CA ASN A 17 2.11 2.11 7.29
C ASN A 17 2.96 3.21 6.64
N GLN A 18 2.48 3.83 5.57
CA GLN A 18 3.17 4.93 4.88
C GLN A 18 3.24 6.18 5.76
N VAL A 19 2.14 6.55 6.44
CA VAL A 19 2.10 7.70 7.35
C VAL A 19 3.07 7.49 8.50
N PHE A 20 3.03 6.34 9.18
CA PHE A 20 3.96 6.03 10.27
C PHE A 20 5.41 6.04 9.79
N SER A 21 5.71 5.43 8.64
CA SER A 21 7.05 5.45 8.06
C SER A 21 7.54 6.88 7.77
N SER A 22 6.67 7.73 7.23
CA SER A 22 7.01 9.12 6.91
C SER A 22 7.28 9.95 8.17
N VAL A 23 6.47 9.77 9.23
CA VAL A 23 6.68 10.44 10.52
C VAL A 23 7.98 9.99 11.16
N LEU A 24 8.27 8.69 11.18
CA LEU A 24 9.51 8.16 11.74
C LEU A 24 10.74 8.67 10.98
N LEU A 25 10.70 8.68 9.65
CA LEU A 25 11.79 9.23 8.83
C LEU A 25 11.97 10.73 9.05
N GLY A 26 10.88 11.50 9.17
CA GLY A 26 10.94 12.91 9.52
C GLY A 26 11.59 13.13 10.89
N ALA A 27 11.18 12.34 11.90
CA ALA A 27 11.78 12.36 13.22
C ALA A 27 13.26 11.97 13.21
N THR A 28 13.67 10.98 12.39
CA THR A 28 15.09 10.64 12.20
C THR A 28 15.89 11.85 11.73
N VAL A 29 15.44 12.53 10.68
CA VAL A 29 16.17 13.68 10.11
C VAL A 29 16.27 14.81 11.13
N ILE A 30 15.19 15.09 11.85
CA ILE A 30 15.20 16.13 12.89
C ILE A 30 16.16 15.74 14.01
N LEU A 31 16.00 14.56 14.60
CA LEU A 31 16.76 14.14 15.77
C LEU A 31 18.24 13.93 15.44
N ALA A 32 18.56 13.18 14.38
CA ALA A 32 19.94 12.94 13.98
C ALA A 32 20.59 14.16 13.33
N GLY A 33 19.87 14.86 12.44
CA GLY A 33 20.42 16.02 11.76
C GLY A 33 20.73 17.18 12.70
N SER A 34 19.77 17.56 13.57
CA SER A 34 19.96 18.68 14.50
C SER A 34 21.01 18.39 15.57
N SER A 35 21.10 17.16 16.07
CA SER A 35 22.08 16.77 17.10
C SER A 35 23.49 16.66 16.54
N ILE A 36 23.67 16.13 15.33
CA ILE A 36 24.98 16.12 14.65
C ILE A 36 25.42 17.56 14.34
N TYR A 37 24.52 18.39 13.81
CA TYR A 37 24.82 19.78 13.51
C TYR A 37 25.27 20.55 14.76
N THR A 38 24.51 20.45 15.85
CA THR A 38 24.86 21.12 17.10
C THR A 38 26.16 20.56 17.68
N TYR A 39 26.40 19.25 17.65
CA TYR A 39 27.67 18.64 18.08
C TYR A 39 28.88 19.23 17.33
N VAL A 40 28.79 19.37 16.00
CA VAL A 40 29.88 19.94 15.19
C VAL A 40 30.14 21.41 15.51
N VAL A 41 29.09 22.20 15.72
CA VAL A 41 29.19 23.66 15.93
C VAL A 41 29.60 24.00 17.36
N THR A 42 28.95 23.42 18.36
CA THR A 42 29.12 23.79 19.77
C THR A 42 30.10 22.89 20.52
N ARG A 43 30.52 21.76 19.91
CA ARG A 43 31.40 20.74 20.52
C ARG A 43 30.93 20.23 21.89
N GLN A 44 29.63 20.33 22.17
CA GLN A 44 29.03 19.78 23.40
C GLN A 44 28.79 18.25 23.28
N PRO A 45 28.30 17.54 24.31
CA PRO A 45 28.83 16.27 24.78
C PRO A 45 28.09 15.05 24.20
N PHE A 46 28.45 13.87 24.71
CA PHE A 46 27.95 12.53 24.39
C PHE A 46 26.41 12.37 24.26
N TYR A 47 25.60 13.17 24.98
CA TYR A 47 24.14 13.04 24.91
C TYR A 47 23.56 13.36 23.52
N LEU A 48 24.19 14.24 22.75
CA LEU A 48 23.75 14.56 21.38
C LEU A 48 23.93 13.34 20.45
N VAL A 49 25.01 12.59 20.63
CA VAL A 49 25.26 11.33 19.91
C VAL A 49 24.20 10.29 20.28
N ALA A 50 23.76 10.24 21.54
CA ALA A 50 22.66 9.37 21.95
C ALA A 50 21.32 9.75 21.27
N ILE A 51 21.00 11.04 21.13
CA ILE A 51 19.81 11.50 20.40
C ILE A 51 19.91 11.14 18.91
N ALA A 52 21.09 11.29 18.30
CA ALA A 52 21.31 10.86 16.93
C ALA A 52 21.11 9.35 16.75
N ALA A 53 21.57 8.54 17.71
CA ALA A 53 21.36 7.10 17.71
C ALA A 53 19.88 6.73 17.79
N ILE A 54 19.09 7.43 18.62
CA ILE A 54 17.63 7.27 18.67
C ILE A 54 16.99 7.59 17.31
N GLY A 55 17.42 8.67 16.66
CA GLY A 55 17.01 9.00 15.30
C GLY A 55 17.32 7.87 14.31
N GLY A 56 18.52 7.27 14.41
CA GLY A 56 18.91 6.11 13.61
C GLY A 56 18.01 4.88 13.83
N ILE A 57 17.58 4.61 15.06
CA ILE A 57 16.64 3.52 15.37
C ILE A 57 15.31 3.74 14.65
N TYR A 58 14.80 4.98 14.60
CA TYR A 58 13.56 5.28 13.86
C TYR A 58 13.68 5.00 12.36
N ALA A 59 14.86 5.26 11.76
CA ALA A 59 15.09 4.88 10.37
C ALA A 59 15.06 3.37 10.18
N ILE A 60 15.65 2.60 11.09
CA ILE A 60 15.63 1.12 11.02
C ILE A 60 14.19 0.60 11.15
N VAL A 61 13.41 1.13 12.10
CA VAL A 61 12.00 0.75 12.30
C VAL A 61 11.13 1.13 11.10
N SER A 62 11.50 2.17 10.34
CA SER A 62 10.77 2.56 9.12
C SER A 62 10.87 1.52 7.99
N ILE A 63 11.89 0.66 7.97
CA ILE A 63 12.13 -0.33 6.91
C ILE A 63 11.00 -1.38 6.83
N PRO A 64 10.66 -2.12 7.91
CA PRO A 64 9.58 -3.09 7.85
C PRO A 64 8.21 -2.45 7.54
N LEU A 65 7.97 -1.20 7.98
CA LEU A 65 6.74 -0.46 7.65
C LEU A 65 6.62 -0.20 6.14
N ASN A 66 7.69 0.23 5.49
CA ASN A 66 7.71 0.46 4.04
C ASN A 66 7.55 -0.86 3.26
N ASN A 67 8.12 -1.96 3.76
CA ASN A 67 7.89 -3.29 3.18
C ASN A 67 6.42 -3.74 3.33
N GLY A 68 5.82 -3.48 4.50
CA GLY A 68 4.40 -3.71 4.75
C GLY A 68 3.49 -2.91 3.80
N PHE A 69 3.82 -1.64 3.57
CA PHE A 69 3.16 -0.78 2.59
C PHE A 69 3.18 -1.40 1.18
N LYS A 70 4.37 -1.76 0.67
CA LYS A 70 4.52 -2.38 -0.66
C LYS A 70 3.74 -3.69 -0.77
N LYS A 71 3.74 -4.52 0.28
CA LYS A 71 2.98 -5.77 0.33
C LYS A 71 1.47 -5.50 0.24
N ASN A 72 0.97 -4.55 1.04
CA ASN A 72 -0.44 -4.22 1.08
C ASN A 72 -0.94 -3.62 -0.24
N ILE A 73 -0.15 -2.76 -0.90
CA ILE A 73 -0.48 -2.27 -2.24
C ILE A 73 -0.59 -3.43 -3.25
N ARG A 74 0.37 -4.36 -3.25
CA ARG A 74 0.31 -5.52 -4.16
C ARG A 74 -0.94 -6.37 -3.91
N LEU A 75 -1.34 -6.55 -2.65
CA LEU A 75 -2.58 -7.26 -2.30
C LEU A 75 -3.82 -6.50 -2.74
N ALA A 76 -3.87 -5.17 -2.55
CA ALA A 76 -4.96 -4.33 -3.02
C ALA A 76 -5.15 -4.44 -4.54
N ILE A 77 -4.06 -4.35 -5.31
CA ILE A 77 -4.08 -4.50 -6.78
C ILE A 77 -4.60 -5.89 -7.18
N LYS A 78 -4.13 -6.96 -6.52
CA LYS A 78 -4.61 -8.32 -6.78
C LYS A 78 -6.11 -8.48 -6.47
N ALA A 79 -6.57 -7.99 -5.32
CA ALA A 79 -7.97 -8.04 -4.93
C ALA A 79 -8.86 -7.27 -5.91
N TYR A 80 -8.41 -6.09 -6.35
CA TYR A 80 -9.09 -5.29 -7.37
C TYR A 80 -9.19 -6.04 -8.71
N ASN A 81 -8.07 -6.56 -9.22
CA ASN A 81 -8.03 -7.30 -10.49
C ASN A 81 -8.86 -8.59 -10.46
N ASN A 82 -8.86 -9.31 -9.33
CA ASN A 82 -9.70 -10.50 -9.16
C ASN A 82 -11.19 -10.15 -9.11
N GLY A 83 -11.54 -9.04 -8.46
CA GLY A 83 -12.90 -8.50 -8.49
C GLY A 83 -13.35 -8.20 -9.92
N LEU A 84 -12.52 -7.53 -10.71
CA LEU A 84 -12.79 -7.27 -12.14
C LEU A 84 -13.03 -8.55 -12.95
N LYS A 85 -12.19 -9.59 -12.78
CA LYS A 85 -12.36 -10.87 -13.48
C LYS A 85 -13.72 -11.54 -13.19
N LYS A 86 -14.21 -11.49 -11.95
CA LYS A 86 -15.53 -12.05 -11.60
C LYS A 86 -16.68 -11.34 -12.31
N PHE A 87 -16.56 -10.05 -12.61
CA PHE A 87 -17.59 -9.30 -13.33
C PHE A 87 -17.45 -9.37 -14.86
N THR A 88 -16.23 -9.56 -15.38
CA THR A 88 -16.00 -9.75 -16.82
C THR A 88 -16.42 -11.14 -17.29
N TYR A 89 -16.44 -12.13 -16.40
CA TYR A 89 -17.01 -13.46 -16.66
C TYR A 89 -18.55 -13.39 -16.65
N ASN A 90 -19.13 -12.58 -17.53
CA ASN A 90 -20.49 -12.83 -17.96
C ASN A 90 -20.41 -14.13 -18.78
N ASP A 91 -20.91 -15.23 -18.22
CA ASP A 91 -21.12 -16.48 -18.93
C ASP A 91 -22.05 -16.17 -20.11
N VAL A 92 -21.48 -15.82 -21.26
CA VAL A 92 -22.23 -15.70 -22.50
C VAL A 92 -22.69 -17.11 -22.84
N LYS A 93 -23.91 -17.45 -22.39
CA LYS A 93 -24.49 -18.76 -22.63
C LYS A 93 -25.03 -18.77 -24.05
N LEU A 94 -24.17 -19.20 -24.98
CA LEU A 94 -24.58 -19.52 -26.33
C LEU A 94 -25.38 -20.83 -26.28
N LYS A 95 -26.70 -20.74 -26.39
CA LYS A 95 -27.57 -21.91 -26.43
C LYS A 95 -28.10 -22.09 -27.85
N PHE A 96 -28.04 -23.32 -28.35
CA PHE A 96 -28.76 -23.68 -29.57
C PHE A 96 -30.25 -23.74 -29.24
N GLY A 97 -31.06 -22.99 -29.97
CA GLY A 97 -32.49 -22.85 -29.67
C GLY A 97 -33.30 -22.63 -30.93
N VAL A 98 -34.57 -23.03 -30.88
CA VAL A 98 -35.54 -22.74 -31.92
C VAL A 98 -36.29 -21.48 -31.51
N THR A 99 -36.17 -20.43 -32.31
CA THR A 99 -36.95 -19.19 -32.17
C THR A 99 -38.13 -19.22 -33.13
N ASN A 100 -39.07 -18.29 -33.00
CA ASN A 100 -40.18 -18.14 -33.95
C ASN A 100 -39.71 -17.87 -35.39
N ASN A 101 -38.44 -17.48 -35.61
CA ASN A 101 -37.83 -17.25 -36.92
C ASN A 101 -36.96 -18.42 -37.40
N GLY A 102 -36.98 -19.57 -36.71
CA GLY A 102 -36.23 -20.77 -37.08
C GLY A 102 -35.15 -21.17 -36.07
N ILE A 103 -34.33 -22.14 -36.48
CA ILE A 103 -33.26 -22.74 -35.65
C ILE A 103 -32.02 -21.82 -35.70
N GLY A 104 -31.50 -21.44 -34.54
CA GLY A 104 -30.31 -20.59 -34.46
C GLY A 104 -29.64 -20.62 -33.10
N PHE A 105 -28.58 -19.83 -32.96
CA PHE A 105 -27.92 -19.62 -31.68
C PHE A 105 -28.53 -18.42 -30.96
N VAL A 106 -28.99 -18.62 -29.74
CA VAL A 106 -29.47 -17.56 -28.85
C VAL A 106 -28.34 -17.20 -27.90
N MET A 107 -27.96 -15.94 -27.90
CA MET A 107 -26.91 -15.38 -27.04
C MET A 107 -27.57 -14.54 -25.96
N ASN A 108 -27.48 -14.99 -24.71
CA ASN A 108 -27.88 -14.19 -23.55
C ASN A 108 -26.63 -13.58 -22.91
N PHE A 109 -26.68 -12.27 -22.70
CA PHE A 109 -25.69 -11.48 -21.99
C PHE A 109 -26.06 -11.37 -20.51
#